data_AF-A0A3J8T897-F1
#
_entry.id   AF-A0A3J8T897-F1
#
_cell.length_a   1.000
_cell.length_b   1.000
_cell.length_c   1.000
_cell.angle_alpha   90.00
_cell.angle_beta   90.00
_cell.angle_gamma   90.00
#
_symmetry.space_group_name_H-M   'P 1'
#
loop_
_entity.id
_entity.type
_entity.pdbx_description
1 polymer ?
#
loop_
_entity_poly.entity_id
_entity_poly.type
_entity_poly.pdbx_seq_one_letter_code
_entity_poly.pdbx_strand_id
1 'polypeptide(L)'
;MISRIFYPIGQGAFYAERHDTFNVVYDCGNWKQTNLSKKVVSQSFAANESVKMLFISHLDWDHISLLETLKNTVSSIDYVVLPLLYKNQKIFLGNIHRILGHSSLTIIRNPERFFGETAKIIYIAPSENNEINDNSINIDDNSENKNIQEIASGTTIKISGDDYNWCFIPFNIKNTQRSKILEEELEKAGFDVEKLKTDPSYTITKLTTKKDKNIIKNIYNSLHGKINENSLVIYSGPRNKRSDS
;
A
#
# COMPACT_ATOMS: atom_id res chain seq x y z
N MET A 1 -25.90 -7.31 -1.28
CA MET A 1 -25.59 -6.34 -2.35
C MET A 1 -24.14 -5.89 -2.20
N ILE A 2 -23.43 -5.70 -3.31
CA ILE A 2 -22.05 -5.17 -3.31
C ILE A 2 -22.05 -3.89 -4.13
N SER A 3 -21.47 -2.82 -3.56
CA SER A 3 -21.33 -1.54 -4.25
C SER A 3 -19.87 -1.11 -4.27
N ARG A 4 -19.39 -0.64 -5.42
CA ARG A 4 -18.06 -0.05 -5.59
C ARG A 4 -18.20 1.46 -5.68
N ILE A 5 -17.51 2.18 -4.80
CA ILE A 5 -17.56 3.63 -4.72
C ILE A 5 -16.18 4.18 -5.04
N PHE A 6 -16.15 5.08 -6.03
CA PHE A 6 -14.95 5.85 -6.38
C PHE A 6 -15.08 7.23 -5.77
N TYR A 7 -14.39 7.48 -4.66
CA TYR A 7 -14.45 8.78 -4.01
C TYR A 7 -13.67 9.83 -4.82
N PRO A 8 -14.21 11.05 -5.01
CA PRO A 8 -13.59 12.09 -5.82
C PRO A 8 -12.44 12.77 -5.06
N ILE A 9 -11.35 12.04 -4.84
CA ILE A 9 -10.22 12.48 -4.02
C ILE A 9 -9.14 13.24 -4.80
N GLY A 10 -9.22 13.24 -6.13
CA GLY A 10 -8.18 13.74 -7.03
C GLY A 10 -7.14 12.66 -7.37
N GLN A 11 -5.89 13.05 -7.61
CA GLN A 11 -4.80 12.10 -7.87
C GLN A 11 -4.32 11.47 -6.57
N GLY A 12 -4.45 10.14 -6.46
CA GLY A 12 -4.03 9.38 -5.29
C GLY A 12 -4.86 8.15 -4.94
N ALA A 13 -6.00 7.94 -5.62
CA ALA A 13 -6.94 6.85 -5.37
C ALA A 13 -7.56 6.86 -3.94
N PHE A 14 -8.85 6.56 -3.92
CA PHE A 14 -9.59 6.28 -2.69
C PHE A 14 -10.89 5.60 -3.10
N TYR A 15 -10.92 4.27 -2.98
CA TYR A 15 -12.06 3.46 -3.39
C TYR A 15 -12.57 2.63 -2.22
N ALA A 16 -13.87 2.36 -2.21
CA ALA A 16 -14.44 1.42 -1.25
C ALA A 16 -15.33 0.39 -1.95
N GLU A 17 -15.28 -0.84 -1.46
CA GLU A 17 -16.29 -1.85 -1.69
C GLU A 17 -17.12 -2.00 -0.42
N ARG A 18 -18.41 -1.70 -0.52
CA ARG A 18 -19.37 -1.91 0.57
C ARG A 18 -20.12 -3.20 0.29
N HIS A 19 -19.86 -4.20 1.13
CA HIS A 19 -20.58 -5.46 1.19
C HIS A 19 -21.65 -5.37 2.29
N ASP A 20 -22.57 -6.34 2.33
CA ASP A 20 -23.69 -6.29 3.29
C ASP A 20 -23.23 -6.24 4.75
N THR A 21 -22.09 -6.86 5.07
CA THR A 21 -21.60 -7.02 6.45
C THR A 21 -20.22 -6.41 6.70
N PHE A 22 -19.53 -5.93 5.68
CA PHE A 22 -18.19 -5.37 5.84
C PHE A 22 -17.81 -4.38 4.74
N ASN A 23 -16.81 -3.55 5.04
CA ASN A 23 -16.23 -2.60 4.09
C ASN A 23 -14.79 -3.00 3.73
N VAL A 24 -14.42 -2.81 2.47
CA VAL A 24 -13.06 -2.91 1.97
C VAL A 24 -12.66 -1.55 1.39
N VAL A 25 -11.45 -1.10 1.68
CA VAL A 25 -10.89 0.16 1.18
C VAL A 25 -9.64 -0.13 0.34
N TYR A 26 -9.48 0.61 -0.75
CA TYR A 26 -8.33 0.55 -1.63
C TYR A 26 -7.68 1.93 -1.71
N ASP A 27 -6.46 2.01 -1.18
CA ASP A 27 -5.70 3.24 -0.96
C ASP A 27 -6.47 4.32 -0.18
N CYS A 28 -5.77 5.36 0.25
CA CYS A 28 -6.41 6.57 0.74
C CYS A 28 -5.43 7.73 0.68
N GLY A 29 -5.43 8.42 -0.45
CA GLY A 29 -4.52 9.53 -0.60
C GLY A 29 -4.89 10.56 -1.64
N ASN A 30 -4.17 11.66 -1.53
CA ASN A 30 -4.18 12.79 -2.43
C ASN A 30 -2.76 13.38 -2.47
N TRP A 31 -2.19 13.56 -3.66
CA TRP A 31 -0.81 14.04 -3.79
C TRP A 31 -0.53 15.38 -3.09
N LYS A 32 -1.55 16.23 -2.96
CA LYS A 32 -1.51 17.57 -2.34
C LYS A 32 -2.04 17.61 -0.90
N GLN A 33 -2.63 16.52 -0.42
CA GLN A 33 -3.31 16.43 0.87
C GLN A 33 -4.29 17.60 1.15
N THR A 34 -5.07 17.99 0.13
CA THR A 34 -5.96 19.17 0.20
C THR A 34 -7.02 19.06 1.30
N ASN A 35 -7.54 20.20 1.78
CA ASN A 35 -8.65 20.22 2.73
C ASN A 35 -9.93 19.59 2.15
N LEU A 36 -10.16 19.74 0.85
CA LEU A 36 -11.28 19.10 0.15
C LEU A 36 -11.16 17.57 0.19
N SER A 37 -9.98 17.04 -0.11
CA SER A 37 -9.75 15.59 -0.04
C SER A 37 -9.86 15.05 1.39
N LYS A 38 -9.40 15.79 2.40
CA LYS A 38 -9.62 15.41 3.81
C LYS A 38 -11.10 15.33 4.16
N LYS A 39 -11.92 16.29 3.70
CA LYS A 39 -13.37 16.29 3.90
C LYS A 39 -14.03 15.07 3.25
N VAL A 40 -13.65 14.75 2.02
CA VAL A 40 -14.13 13.56 1.30
C VAL A 40 -13.86 12.29 2.12
N VAL A 41 -12.64 12.12 2.64
CA VAL A 41 -12.32 10.96 3.50
C VAL A 41 -13.14 10.98 4.78
N SER A 42 -13.21 12.10 5.49
CA SER A 42 -13.94 12.17 6.77
C SER A 42 -15.46 11.97 6.66
N GLN A 43 -16.02 12.06 5.46
CA GLN A 43 -17.46 11.89 5.20
C GLN A 43 -17.76 10.57 4.48
N SER A 44 -16.75 9.75 4.20
CA SER A 44 -16.90 8.50 3.43
C SER A 44 -17.50 7.34 4.24
N PHE A 45 -17.37 7.40 5.57
CA PHE A 45 -17.88 6.41 6.51
C PHE A 45 -18.49 7.11 7.73
N ALA A 46 -19.50 6.50 8.33
CA ALA A 46 -19.95 6.90 9.66
C ALA A 46 -18.95 6.40 10.73
N ALA A 47 -18.85 7.12 11.85
CA ALA A 47 -17.83 6.87 12.87
C ALA A 47 -17.89 5.47 13.52
N ASN A 48 -19.04 4.80 13.46
CA ASN A 48 -19.22 3.43 13.96
C ASN A 48 -18.89 2.35 12.91
N GLU A 49 -18.74 2.70 11.64
CA GLU A 49 -18.38 1.75 10.59
C GLU A 49 -16.91 1.35 10.72
N SER A 50 -16.63 0.06 10.52
CA SER A 50 -15.28 -0.48 10.44
C SER A 50 -14.87 -0.77 8.99
N VAL A 51 -13.57 -0.82 8.76
CA VAL A 51 -12.96 -1.31 7.53
C VAL A 51 -12.37 -2.69 7.83
N LYS A 52 -12.97 -3.72 7.25
CA LYS A 52 -12.49 -5.10 7.41
C LYS A 52 -11.12 -5.28 6.77
N MET A 53 -10.92 -4.70 5.58
CA MET A 53 -9.67 -4.80 4.87
C MET A 53 -9.31 -3.50 4.16
N LEU A 54 -8.07 -3.06 4.34
CA LEU A 54 -7.47 -1.95 3.63
C LEU A 54 -6.34 -2.48 2.74
N PHE A 55 -6.51 -2.44 1.44
CA PHE A 55 -5.45 -2.69 0.48
C PHE A 55 -4.70 -1.38 0.20
N ILE A 56 -3.38 -1.41 0.33
CA ILE A 56 -2.52 -0.31 -0.09
C ILE A 56 -1.74 -0.79 -1.30
N SER A 57 -2.03 -0.21 -2.47
CA SER A 57 -1.40 -0.60 -3.74
C SER A 57 0.11 -0.44 -3.67
N HIS A 58 0.57 0.68 -3.10
CA HIS A 58 1.96 0.98 -2.87
C HIS A 58 2.13 2.15 -1.90
N LEU A 59 3.36 2.40 -1.47
CA LEU A 59 3.67 3.35 -0.39
C LEU A 59 4.04 4.76 -0.85
N ASP A 60 3.87 5.08 -2.13
CA ASP A 60 3.98 6.46 -2.59
C ASP A 60 2.96 7.40 -1.93
N TRP A 61 3.41 8.62 -1.70
CA TRP A 61 2.69 9.61 -0.91
C TRP A 61 1.26 9.88 -1.37
N ASP A 62 1.00 9.95 -2.68
CA ASP A 62 -0.35 10.22 -3.16
C ASP A 62 -1.35 9.11 -2.85
N HIS A 63 -0.92 7.88 -2.54
CA HIS A 63 -1.82 6.77 -2.18
C HIS A 63 -1.99 6.60 -0.68
N ILE A 64 -1.07 7.16 0.13
CA ILE A 64 -1.05 6.96 1.59
C ILE A 64 -1.26 8.25 2.40
N SER A 65 -1.26 9.43 1.78
CA SER A 65 -1.22 10.71 2.48
C SER A 65 -2.43 11.01 3.37
N LEU A 66 -3.53 10.29 3.20
CA LEU A 66 -4.77 10.47 3.96
C LEU A 66 -5.13 9.23 4.80
N LEU A 67 -4.23 8.26 4.95
CA LEU A 67 -4.45 7.11 5.83
C LEU A 67 -4.70 7.51 7.29
N GLU A 68 -4.02 8.53 7.77
CA GLU A 68 -4.27 9.05 9.12
C GLU A 68 -5.67 9.68 9.23
N THR A 69 -6.18 10.32 8.18
CA THR A 69 -7.56 10.83 8.14
C THR A 69 -8.56 9.66 8.14
N LEU A 70 -8.32 8.62 7.34
CA LEU A 70 -9.17 7.43 7.31
C LEU A 70 -9.23 6.74 8.67
N LYS A 71 -8.08 6.48 9.30
CA LYS A 71 -8.00 5.87 10.64
C LYS A 71 -8.83 6.62 11.68
N ASN A 72 -8.86 7.94 11.61
CA ASN A 72 -9.63 8.78 12.53
C ASN A 72 -11.11 8.94 12.13
N THR A 73 -11.51 8.42 10.97
CA THR A 73 -12.88 8.47 10.46
C THR A 73 -13.67 7.20 10.81
N VAL A 74 -13.02 6.04 10.79
CA VAL A 74 -13.65 4.72 11.00
C VAL A 74 -13.40 4.20 12.41
N SER A 75 -14.23 3.27 12.88
CA SER A 75 -14.10 2.68 14.22
C SER A 75 -12.90 1.75 14.36
N SER A 76 -12.61 0.96 13.31
CA SER A 76 -11.44 0.08 13.24
C SER A 76 -11.00 -0.15 11.79
N ILE A 77 -9.74 -0.55 11.65
CA ILE A 77 -9.20 -1.17 10.44
C ILE A 77 -8.64 -2.53 10.88
N ASP A 78 -9.28 -3.62 10.48
CA ASP A 78 -8.97 -4.95 11.03
C ASP A 78 -7.75 -5.58 10.35
N TYR A 79 -7.71 -5.53 9.01
CA TYR A 79 -6.61 -6.04 8.19
C TYR A 79 -6.07 -4.95 7.25
N VAL A 80 -4.75 -4.84 7.17
CA VAL A 80 -4.06 -4.00 6.19
C VAL A 80 -3.18 -4.87 5.32
N VAL A 81 -3.41 -4.83 4.01
CA VAL A 81 -2.68 -5.63 3.03
C VAL A 81 -1.72 -4.73 2.26
N LEU A 82 -0.43 -5.05 2.31
CA LEU A 82 0.67 -4.25 1.77
C LEU A 82 1.55 -5.09 0.82
N PRO A 83 2.16 -4.49 -0.21
CA PRO A 83 3.24 -5.16 -0.91
C PRO A 83 4.40 -5.38 0.07
N LEU A 84 4.98 -6.58 0.05
CA LEU A 84 6.22 -6.83 0.78
C LEU A 84 7.34 -6.00 0.16
N LEU A 85 7.96 -5.16 0.99
CA LEU A 85 9.19 -4.45 0.67
C LEU A 85 10.33 -4.96 1.54
N TYR A 86 11.44 -5.32 0.91
CA TYR A 86 12.67 -5.69 1.59
C TYR A 86 13.31 -4.48 2.28
N LYS A 87 14.25 -4.75 3.19
CA LYS A 87 14.87 -3.74 4.05
C LYS A 87 15.48 -2.58 3.25
N ASN A 88 16.23 -2.88 2.19
CA ASN A 88 16.86 -1.88 1.33
C ASN A 88 15.82 -0.99 0.62
N GLN A 89 14.74 -1.58 0.11
CA GLN A 89 13.63 -0.85 -0.53
C GLN A 89 12.94 0.09 0.48
N LYS A 90 12.68 -0.37 1.72
CA LYS A 90 12.11 0.47 2.79
C LYS A 90 13.03 1.63 3.17
N ILE A 91 14.33 1.40 3.24
CA ILE A 91 15.33 2.44 3.55
C ILE A 91 15.37 3.47 2.42
N PHE A 92 15.45 3.00 1.18
CA PHE A 92 15.47 3.84 0.00
C PHE A 92 14.22 4.72 -0.10
N LEU A 93 13.03 4.12 -0.06
CA LEU A 93 11.77 4.83 -0.11
C LEU A 93 11.64 5.84 1.04
N GLY A 94 12.03 5.46 2.26
CA GLY A 94 12.03 6.36 3.40
C GLY A 94 12.98 7.55 3.22
N ASN A 95 14.16 7.33 2.64
CA ASN A 95 15.11 8.39 2.35
C ASN A 95 14.57 9.37 1.29
N ILE A 96 13.95 8.87 0.23
CA ILE A 96 13.28 9.69 -0.79
C ILE A 96 12.12 10.48 -0.19
N HIS A 97 11.21 9.84 0.54
CA HIS A 97 10.07 10.52 1.17
C HIS A 97 10.51 11.63 2.14
N ARG A 98 11.60 11.42 2.88
CA ARG A 98 12.17 12.46 3.74
C ARG A 98 12.64 13.67 2.94
N ILE A 99 13.32 13.46 1.83
CA ILE A 99 13.78 14.55 0.94
C ILE A 99 12.59 15.32 0.37
N LEU A 100 11.54 14.60 -0.02
CA LEU A 100 10.31 15.19 -0.56
C LEU A 100 9.47 15.91 0.51
N GLY A 101 9.78 15.72 1.80
CA GLY A 101 9.06 16.33 2.92
C GLY A 101 7.77 15.60 3.28
N HIS A 102 7.63 14.33 2.91
CA HIS A 102 6.44 13.53 3.19
C HIS A 102 6.47 12.94 4.61
N SER A 103 5.36 13.10 5.33
CA SER A 103 5.19 12.55 6.69
C SER A 103 4.70 11.10 6.66
N SER A 104 5.49 10.19 6.10
CA SER A 104 5.11 8.78 5.90
C SER A 104 6.14 7.77 6.41
N LEU A 105 7.19 8.22 7.09
CA LEU A 105 8.26 7.33 7.55
C LEU A 105 7.77 6.22 8.47
N THR A 106 6.77 6.50 9.31
CA THR A 106 6.19 5.51 10.23
C THR A 106 5.53 4.38 9.47
N ILE A 107 4.61 4.68 8.53
CA ILE A 107 3.95 3.65 7.72
C ILE A 107 4.94 2.88 6.82
N ILE A 108 6.00 3.51 6.31
CA ILE A 108 7.00 2.81 5.50
C ILE A 108 7.82 1.81 6.34
N ARG A 109 8.21 2.19 7.56
CA ARG A 109 9.17 1.43 8.38
C ARG A 109 8.51 0.47 9.35
N ASN A 110 7.33 0.83 9.83
CA ASN A 110 6.60 0.12 10.87
C ASN A 110 5.08 0.35 10.70
N PRO A 111 4.46 -0.29 9.69
CA PRO A 111 3.01 -0.25 9.50
C PRO A 111 2.22 -0.64 10.74
N GLU A 112 2.71 -1.61 11.51
CA GLU A 112 2.11 -2.09 12.76
C GLU A 112 1.97 -0.93 13.76
N ARG A 113 3.01 -0.13 13.95
CA ARG A 113 2.98 1.08 14.78
C ARG A 113 2.07 2.16 14.18
N PHE A 114 2.03 2.29 12.86
CA PHE A 114 1.18 3.29 12.21
C PHE A 114 -0.30 3.00 12.44
N PHE A 115 -0.75 1.75 12.26
CA PHE A 115 -2.16 1.38 12.41
C PHE A 115 -2.56 1.01 13.84
N GLY A 116 -1.60 0.64 14.70
CA GLY A 116 -1.84 0.19 16.07
C GLY A 116 -1.90 -1.34 16.17
N GLU A 117 -1.79 -1.85 17.40
CA GLU A 117 -1.65 -3.28 17.68
C GLU A 117 -2.89 -4.12 17.33
N THR A 118 -4.05 -3.49 17.16
CA THR A 118 -5.31 -4.17 16.81
C THR A 118 -5.42 -4.48 15.33
N ALA A 119 -4.73 -3.72 14.47
CA ALA A 119 -4.73 -3.94 13.03
C ALA A 119 -3.70 -5.00 12.65
N LYS A 120 -4.14 -6.03 11.93
CA LYS A 120 -3.26 -7.09 11.42
C LYS A 120 -2.66 -6.69 10.08
N ILE A 121 -1.34 -6.72 9.98
CA ILE A 121 -0.63 -6.40 8.73
C ILE A 121 -0.31 -7.68 7.98
N ILE A 122 -0.74 -7.76 6.72
CA ILE A 122 -0.46 -8.86 5.79
C ILE A 122 0.42 -8.32 4.67
N TYR A 123 1.61 -8.88 4.52
CA TYR A 123 2.53 -8.58 3.43
C TYR A 123 2.37 -9.59 2.29
N ILE A 124 2.27 -9.09 1.06
CA ILE A 124 2.20 -9.94 -0.14
C ILE A 124 3.59 -10.05 -0.74
N ALA A 125 4.18 -11.25 -0.76
CA ALA A 125 5.47 -11.49 -1.41
C ALA A 125 5.38 -11.24 -2.92
N PRO A 126 6.42 -10.65 -3.56
CA PRO A 126 6.42 -10.43 -5.00
C PRO A 126 6.42 -11.75 -5.79
N SER A 127 5.81 -11.72 -6.99
CA SER A 127 5.94 -12.81 -7.97
C SER A 127 6.26 -12.24 -9.35
N GLU A 128 7.10 -12.96 -10.09
CA GLU A 128 7.38 -12.65 -11.51
C GLU A 128 6.29 -13.20 -12.43
N ASN A 129 5.62 -14.28 -12.00
CA ASN A 129 4.51 -14.90 -12.71
C ASN A 129 3.20 -14.47 -12.02
N ASN A 130 2.33 -13.77 -12.74
CA ASN A 130 1.01 -13.34 -12.24
C ASN A 130 0.00 -14.51 -12.24
N GLU A 131 0.43 -15.66 -11.75
CA GLU A 131 -0.38 -16.87 -11.66
C GLU A 131 -1.17 -16.87 -10.35
N ILE A 132 -2.39 -17.41 -10.41
CA ILE A 132 -3.18 -17.68 -9.21
C ILE A 132 -2.50 -18.81 -8.47
N ASN A 133 -2.28 -18.61 -7.17
CA ASN A 133 -1.78 -19.65 -6.29
C ASN A 133 -2.95 -20.55 -5.89
N ASP A 134 -2.75 -21.88 -5.91
CA ASP A 134 -3.78 -22.84 -5.50
C ASP A 134 -4.11 -22.73 -4.00
N ASN A 135 -3.28 -22.03 -3.22
CA ASN A 135 -3.52 -21.76 -1.81
C ASN A 135 -4.62 -20.70 -1.60
N SER A 136 -5.43 -20.92 -0.55
CA SER A 136 -6.39 -19.94 -0.06
C SER A 136 -6.30 -19.80 1.45
N ILE A 137 -6.54 -18.59 1.95
CA ILE A 137 -6.65 -18.30 3.38
C ILE A 137 -8.04 -17.74 3.70
N ASN A 138 -8.56 -18.06 4.89
CA ASN A 138 -9.78 -17.43 5.41
C ASN A 138 -9.46 -16.50 6.58
N ILE A 139 -9.66 -15.19 6.39
CA ILE A 139 -9.32 -14.19 7.43
C ILE A 139 -10.33 -14.12 8.57
N ASP A 140 -11.44 -14.85 8.50
CA ASP A 140 -12.39 -15.02 9.61
C ASP A 140 -12.14 -16.30 10.42
N ASP A 141 -11.29 -17.21 9.93
CA ASP A 141 -10.94 -18.43 10.66
C ASP A 141 -9.81 -18.17 11.68
N ASN A 142 -10.19 -18.13 12.96
CA ASN A 142 -9.25 -17.90 14.07
C ASN A 142 -8.13 -18.94 14.20
N SER A 143 -8.25 -20.12 13.58
CA SER A 143 -7.20 -21.14 13.56
C SER A 143 -6.12 -20.83 12.52
N GLU A 144 -6.49 -20.31 11.35
CA GLU A 144 -5.57 -19.89 10.29
C GLU A 144 -4.96 -18.51 10.59
N ASN A 145 -5.71 -17.64 11.27
CA ASN A 145 -5.38 -16.22 11.47
C ASN A 145 -4.23 -15.89 12.44
N LYS A 146 -3.72 -16.84 13.22
CA LYS A 146 -2.84 -16.50 14.35
C LYS A 146 -1.43 -16.04 13.94
N ASN A 147 -0.98 -16.35 12.72
CA ASN A 147 0.39 -16.05 12.26
C ASN A 147 0.49 -15.57 10.79
N ILE A 148 -0.61 -15.16 10.16
CA ILE A 148 -0.55 -14.70 8.76
C ILE A 148 0.03 -13.28 8.72
N GLN A 149 1.36 -13.20 8.60
CA GLN A 149 2.07 -11.94 8.40
C GLN A 149 2.53 -11.79 6.95
N GLU A 150 2.81 -12.89 6.24
CA GLU A 150 3.27 -12.88 4.86
C GLU A 150 2.57 -13.97 4.05
N ILE A 151 2.07 -13.64 2.86
CA ILE A 151 1.46 -14.60 1.93
C ILE A 151 2.01 -14.40 0.52
N ALA A 152 1.99 -15.46 -0.29
CA ALA A 152 2.45 -15.39 -1.67
C ALA A 152 1.50 -14.55 -2.55
N SER A 153 2.05 -13.83 -3.52
CA SER A 153 1.27 -13.26 -4.65
C SER A 153 0.33 -14.32 -5.25
N GLY A 154 -0.88 -13.92 -5.62
CA GLY A 154 -1.87 -14.83 -6.20
C GLY A 154 -2.61 -15.71 -5.19
N THR A 155 -2.32 -15.62 -3.89
CA THR A 155 -3.05 -16.38 -2.84
C THR A 155 -4.48 -15.86 -2.70
N THR A 156 -5.46 -16.76 -2.71
CA THR A 156 -6.86 -16.35 -2.56
C THR A 156 -7.19 -16.00 -1.11
N ILE A 157 -7.63 -14.77 -0.86
CA ILE A 157 -8.12 -14.32 0.44
C ILE A 157 -9.65 -14.40 0.45
N LYS A 158 -10.19 -15.19 1.38
CA LYS A 158 -11.62 -15.36 1.61
C LYS A 158 -12.03 -14.58 2.87
N ILE A 159 -13.26 -14.06 2.83
CA ILE A 159 -13.94 -13.46 3.97
C ILE A 159 -15.23 -14.25 4.16
N SER A 160 -15.55 -14.61 5.40
CA SER A 160 -16.72 -15.41 5.77
C SER A 160 -16.65 -16.90 5.31
N GLY A 161 -17.73 -17.65 5.57
CA GLY A 161 -17.83 -19.08 5.25
C GLY A 161 -17.97 -19.37 3.75
N ASP A 162 -17.93 -20.66 3.39
CA ASP A 162 -17.87 -21.12 1.99
C ASP A 162 -19.04 -20.68 1.08
N ASP A 163 -20.19 -20.35 1.66
CA ASP A 163 -21.36 -19.88 0.93
C ASP A 163 -21.20 -18.46 0.35
N TYR A 164 -20.22 -17.70 0.84
CA TYR A 164 -19.94 -16.37 0.34
C TYR A 164 -19.10 -16.42 -0.95
N ASN A 165 -19.77 -16.25 -2.10
CA ASN A 165 -19.14 -16.32 -3.42
C ASN A 165 -18.43 -15.01 -3.81
N TRP A 166 -17.43 -14.60 -3.04
CA TRP A 166 -16.55 -13.47 -3.36
C TRP A 166 -15.17 -13.71 -2.75
N CYS A 167 -14.10 -13.33 -3.45
CA CYS A 167 -12.75 -13.41 -2.94
C CYS A 167 -11.88 -12.24 -3.41
N PHE A 168 -10.72 -12.12 -2.76
CA PHE A 168 -9.70 -11.15 -3.10
C PHE A 168 -8.41 -11.87 -3.44
N ILE A 169 -7.78 -11.55 -4.56
CA ILE A 169 -6.51 -12.15 -4.96
C ILE A 169 -5.51 -11.02 -5.22
N PRO A 170 -4.59 -10.76 -4.26
CA PRO A 170 -3.56 -9.75 -4.43
C PRO A 170 -2.39 -10.27 -5.27
N PHE A 171 -1.94 -9.45 -6.21
CA PHE A 171 -0.74 -9.68 -6.99
C PHE A 171 0.28 -8.59 -6.71
N ASN A 172 1.42 -8.94 -6.11
CA ASN A 172 2.54 -8.00 -5.93
C ASN A 172 3.46 -8.04 -7.14
N ILE A 173 3.22 -7.12 -8.07
CA ILE A 173 3.93 -7.02 -9.35
C ILE A 173 5.23 -6.25 -9.14
N LYS A 174 6.35 -6.87 -9.50
CA LYS A 174 7.68 -6.26 -9.42
C LYS A 174 7.99 -5.45 -10.68
N ASN A 175 8.25 -4.15 -10.53
CA ASN A 175 8.68 -3.25 -11.60
C ASN A 175 10.18 -2.91 -11.48
N THR A 176 11.03 -3.88 -11.81
CA THR A 176 12.50 -3.76 -11.73
C THR A 176 13.09 -2.73 -12.69
N GLN A 177 12.44 -2.49 -13.83
CA GLN A 177 12.95 -1.55 -14.84
C GLN A 177 12.93 -0.11 -14.33
N ARG A 178 11.85 0.32 -13.65
CA ARG A 178 11.74 1.69 -13.16
C ARG A 178 12.68 2.01 -12.01
N SER A 179 12.87 1.05 -11.09
CA SER A 179 13.82 1.23 -9.99
C SER A 179 15.22 1.45 -10.54
N LYS A 180 15.60 0.65 -11.54
CA LYS A 180 16.89 0.77 -12.21
C LYS A 180 17.08 2.13 -12.88
N ILE A 181 16.07 2.65 -13.58
CA ILE A 181 16.14 3.99 -14.19
C ILE A 181 16.35 5.07 -13.12
N LEU A 182 15.62 5.02 -11.99
CA LEU A 182 15.83 5.98 -10.91
C LEU A 182 17.24 5.90 -10.33
N GLU A 183 17.73 4.68 -10.07
CA GLU A 183 19.07 4.45 -9.55
C GLU A 183 20.12 5.03 -10.51
N GLU A 184 20.00 4.75 -11.82
CA GLU A 184 20.89 5.30 -12.85
C GLU A 184 20.87 6.83 -12.92
N GLU A 185 19.70 7.47 -12.83
CA GLU A 185 19.60 8.94 -12.85
C GLU A 185 20.17 9.58 -11.57
N LEU A 186 20.03 8.92 -10.42
CA LEU A 186 20.65 9.37 -9.17
C LEU A 186 22.18 9.23 -9.20
N GLU A 187 22.70 8.14 -9.76
CA GLU A 187 24.15 7.94 -9.96
C GLU A 187 24.72 8.98 -10.92
N LYS A 188 24.06 9.24 -12.06
CA LYS A 188 24.45 10.30 -13.01
C LYS A 188 24.49 11.68 -12.37
N ALA A 189 23.61 11.93 -11.39
CA ALA A 189 23.60 13.17 -10.62
C ALA A 189 24.64 13.22 -9.48
N GLY A 190 25.43 12.16 -9.31
CA GLY A 190 26.52 12.07 -8.34
C GLY A 190 26.11 11.61 -6.94
N PHE A 191 24.92 11.00 -6.78
CA PHE A 191 24.48 10.46 -5.50
C PHE A 191 24.97 9.02 -5.28
N ASP A 192 25.26 8.70 -4.03
CA ASP A 192 25.62 7.34 -3.59
C ASP A 192 24.33 6.53 -3.37
N VAL A 193 23.89 5.81 -4.40
CA VAL A 193 22.66 5.01 -4.39
C VAL A 193 22.73 3.88 -3.37
N GLU A 194 23.89 3.25 -3.21
CA GLU A 194 24.08 2.20 -2.20
C GLU A 194 23.84 2.74 -0.79
N LYS A 195 24.35 3.93 -0.47
CA LYS A 195 24.03 4.58 0.82
C LYS A 195 22.56 5.00 0.93
N LEU A 196 21.92 5.42 -0.16
CA LEU A 196 20.47 5.69 -0.15
C LEU A 196 19.66 4.43 0.19
N LYS A 197 20.14 3.24 -0.17
CA LYS A 197 19.49 1.94 0.06
C LYS A 197 19.88 1.30 1.39
N THR A 198 21.03 1.64 1.97
CA THR A 198 21.57 0.96 3.16
C THR A 198 21.65 1.82 4.42
N ASP A 199 21.74 3.14 4.30
CA ASP A 199 21.86 4.07 5.43
C ASP A 199 20.57 4.91 5.61
N PRO A 200 19.75 4.61 6.65
CA PRO A 200 18.53 5.34 6.95
C PRO A 200 18.72 6.84 7.29
N SER A 201 19.96 7.25 7.57
CA SER A 201 20.37 8.59 7.99
C SER A 201 21.13 9.36 6.90
N TYR A 202 21.44 8.73 5.76
CA TYR A 202 22.24 9.33 4.69
C TYR A 202 21.71 10.69 4.23
N THR A 203 20.39 10.79 4.05
CA THR A 203 19.75 12.05 3.60
C THR A 203 19.71 13.14 4.69
N ILE A 204 19.94 12.78 5.95
CA ILE A 204 20.04 13.72 7.09
C ILE A 204 21.47 14.21 7.23
N THR A 205 22.46 13.33 7.07
CA THR A 205 23.86 13.62 7.39
C THR A 205 24.66 14.12 6.19
N LYS A 206 24.34 13.66 4.98
CA LYS A 206 25.11 13.96 3.75
C LYS A 206 24.35 14.82 2.74
N LEU A 207 23.02 14.74 2.69
CA LEU A 207 22.19 15.51 1.75
C LEU A 207 21.45 16.66 2.46
N THR A 208 22.22 17.50 3.14
CA THR A 208 21.68 18.58 3.99
C THR A 208 21.29 19.82 3.18
N THR A 209 21.90 20.03 2.01
CA THR A 209 21.70 21.25 1.23
C THR A 209 20.36 21.25 0.49
N LYS A 210 19.79 22.45 0.29
CA LYS A 210 18.59 22.63 -0.53
C LYS A 210 18.82 22.22 -1.99
N LYS A 211 20.07 22.37 -2.48
CA LYS A 211 20.45 22.00 -3.85
C LYS A 211 20.31 20.49 -4.06
N ASP A 212 20.92 19.68 -3.20
CA ASP A 212 20.88 18.22 -3.32
C ASP A 212 19.45 17.68 -3.25
N LYS A 213 18.68 18.19 -2.28
CA LYS A 213 17.26 17.84 -2.11
C LYS A 213 16.43 18.19 -3.35
N ASN A 214 16.69 19.35 -3.97
CA ASN A 214 15.99 19.76 -5.18
C ASN A 214 16.35 18.89 -6.38
N ILE A 215 17.63 18.49 -6.53
CA ILE A 215 18.05 17.60 -7.61
C ILE A 215 17.32 16.25 -7.49
N ILE A 216 17.35 15.63 -6.31
CA ILE A 216 16.65 14.36 -6.08
C ILE A 216 15.15 14.50 -6.30
N LYS A 217 14.54 15.59 -5.80
CA LYS A 217 13.13 15.88 -6.03
C LYS A 217 12.79 16.00 -7.52
N ASN A 218 13.65 16.64 -8.31
CA ASN A 218 13.45 16.79 -9.74
C ASN A 218 13.57 15.45 -10.47
N ILE A 219 14.58 14.64 -10.14
CA ILE A 219 14.77 13.29 -10.70
C ILE A 219 13.56 12.41 -10.37
N TYR A 220 13.13 12.40 -9.11
CA TYR A 220 11.98 11.59 -8.70
C TYR A 220 10.69 12.03 -9.40
N ASN A 221 10.46 13.33 -9.56
CA ASN A 221 9.24 13.86 -10.19
C ASN A 221 9.25 13.76 -11.73
N SER A 222 10.42 13.68 -12.38
CA SER A 222 10.51 13.57 -13.84
C SER A 222 10.19 12.16 -14.35
N LEU A 223 10.26 11.15 -13.48
CA LEU A 223 9.93 9.78 -13.82
C LEU A 223 8.39 9.62 -13.84
N HIS A 224 7.84 9.54 -15.05
CA HIS A 224 6.42 9.32 -15.29
C HIS A 224 5.96 7.97 -14.70
N GLY A 225 4.96 8.02 -13.82
CA GLY A 225 4.46 6.84 -13.09
C GLY A 225 5.42 6.47 -11.96
N LYS A 226 5.12 6.98 -10.78
CA LYS A 226 5.93 6.95 -9.57
C LYS A 226 6.51 5.55 -9.25
N ILE A 227 7.69 5.55 -8.64
CA ILE A 227 8.68 4.45 -8.67
C ILE A 227 8.37 3.46 -7.56
N ASN A 228 7.23 2.80 -7.67
CA ASN A 228 6.96 1.64 -6.85
C ASN A 228 7.60 0.44 -7.52
N GLU A 229 8.69 -0.05 -6.93
CA GLU A 229 9.28 -1.33 -7.32
C GLU A 229 8.27 -2.47 -7.19
N ASN A 230 7.26 -2.28 -6.34
CA ASN A 230 6.23 -3.25 -6.01
C ASN A 230 4.88 -2.54 -6.01
N SER A 231 3.93 -3.03 -6.81
CA SER A 231 2.55 -2.54 -6.81
C SER A 231 1.60 -3.71 -6.61
N LEU A 232 0.67 -3.59 -5.66
CA LEU A 232 -0.43 -4.52 -5.52
C LEU A 232 -1.52 -4.21 -6.53
N VAL A 233 -1.86 -5.23 -7.32
CA VAL A 233 -3.08 -5.30 -8.10
C VAL A 233 -3.99 -6.32 -7.46
N ILE A 234 -5.25 -5.97 -7.26
CA ILE A 234 -6.20 -6.82 -6.54
C ILE A 234 -7.29 -7.27 -7.51
N TYR A 235 -7.44 -8.58 -7.68
CA TYR A 235 -8.72 -9.12 -8.14
C TYR A 235 -9.69 -9.08 -6.96
N SER A 236 -10.86 -8.47 -7.16
CA SER A 236 -12.00 -8.55 -6.23
C SER A 236 -13.21 -8.97 -7.03
N GLY A 237 -13.80 -10.12 -6.71
CA GLY A 237 -14.88 -10.66 -7.50
C GLY A 237 -15.36 -12.04 -7.07
N PRO A 238 -16.37 -12.59 -7.77
CA PRO A 238 -16.89 -13.92 -7.50
C PRO A 238 -15.81 -14.99 -7.65
N ARG A 239 -15.85 -16.04 -6.82
CA ARG A 239 -14.93 -17.17 -6.97
C ARG A 239 -15.20 -17.84 -8.32
N ASN A 240 -14.14 -18.10 -9.09
CA ASN A 240 -14.27 -18.99 -10.23
C ASN A 240 -14.62 -20.37 -9.68
N LYS A 241 -15.86 -20.82 -9.88
CA LYS A 241 -16.20 -22.23 -9.77
C LYS A 241 -15.47 -22.92 -10.92
N ARG A 242 -14.19 -23.25 -10.76
CA ARG A 242 -13.64 -24.37 -11.54
C ARG A 242 -14.55 -25.54 -11.15
N SER A 243 -15.24 -26.09 -12.13
CA SER A 243 -16.02 -27.30 -11.97
C SER A 243 -15.07 -28.35 -11.41
N ASP A 244 -15.22 -28.66 -10.13
CA ASP A 244 -14.70 -29.90 -9.56
C ASP A 244 -15.43 -31.03 -10.30
N SER A 245 -14.82 -31.48 -11.39
CA SER A 245 -15.20 -32.66 -12.17
C SER A 245 -14.37 -33.84 -11.72
#